data_AF-A0A7V8QM06-F1
#
_entry.id   AF-A0A7V8QM06-F1
#
_cell.length_a   1.000
_cell.length_b   1.000
_cell.length_c   1.000
_cell.angle_alpha   90.00
_cell.angle_beta   90.00
_cell.angle_gamma   90.00
#
_symmetry.space_group_name_H-M   'P 1'
#
loop_
_entity.id
_entity.type
_entity.pdbx_description
1 polymer ?
#
loop_
_entity_poly.entity_id
_entity_poly.type
_entity_poly.pdbx_seq_one_letter_code
_entity_poly.pdbx_strand_id
1 'polypeptide(L)'
;LAPGGRQLGLRRSGASVCARVFDAPPEQFYKPSVDVAFTEAARTMPGKVLGVVLTGMGSDGAQGAKLLKDTGSAVWAQDEASSVIYGMPAAVARAGLAEQVLALDDVAPALTKIR
;
A
#
# COMPACT_ATOMS: atom_id res chain seq x y z
N LEU A 1 2.53 -7.55 10.95
CA LEU A 1 2.85 -8.18 9.64
C LEU A 1 1.67 -9.04 9.21
N ALA A 2 1.39 -9.10 7.92
CA ALA A 2 0.31 -9.94 7.40
C ALA A 2 0.70 -11.43 7.46
N PRO A 3 -0.19 -12.33 7.90
CA PRO A 3 0.11 -13.76 7.92
C PRO A 3 0.07 -14.36 6.51
N GLY A 4 1.04 -15.21 6.18
CA GLY A 4 1.09 -15.94 4.91
C GLY A 4 -0.16 -16.79 4.68
N GLY A 5 -0.63 -16.85 3.42
CA GLY A 5 -1.81 -17.63 3.03
C GLY A 5 -3.16 -16.97 3.34
N ARG A 6 -3.18 -15.82 4.01
CA ARG A 6 -4.39 -15.06 4.35
C ARG A 6 -4.25 -13.60 3.97
N GLN A 7 -5.35 -12.86 4.06
CA GLN A 7 -5.35 -11.40 3.89
C GLN A 7 -5.28 -10.69 5.23
N LEU A 8 -4.67 -9.50 5.19
CA LEU A 8 -4.70 -8.53 6.27
C LEU A 8 -5.34 -7.25 5.73
N GLY A 9 -6.35 -6.75 6.43
CA GLY A 9 -6.98 -5.48 6.15
C GLY A 9 -7.25 -4.70 7.44
N LEU A 10 -7.92 -3.55 7.28
CA LEU A 10 -8.39 -2.74 8.39
C LEU A 10 -9.92 -2.80 8.47
N ARG A 11 -10.46 -2.72 9.68
CA ARG A 11 -11.90 -2.59 9.94
C ARG A 11 -12.14 -1.56 11.03
N ARG A 12 -13.26 -0.83 10.95
CA ARG A 12 -13.76 -0.05 12.09
C ARG A 12 -14.36 -0.97 13.16
N SER A 13 -14.11 -0.60 14.41
CA SER A 13 -14.69 -1.18 15.61
C SER A 13 -15.09 -0.03 16.53
N GLY A 14 -16.32 0.48 16.33
CA GLY A 14 -16.77 1.72 16.94
C GLY A 14 -15.95 2.93 16.46
N ALA A 15 -15.38 3.68 17.42
CA ALA A 15 -14.48 4.80 17.15
C ALA A 15 -13.04 4.38 16.80
N SER A 16 -12.68 3.11 17.02
CA SER A 16 -11.34 2.59 16.81
C SER A 16 -11.20 1.86 15.47
N VAL A 17 -9.97 1.72 14.99
CA VAL A 17 -9.62 0.89 13.84
C VAL A 17 -8.82 -0.31 14.32
N CYS A 18 -9.15 -1.49 13.83
CA CYS A 18 -8.46 -2.73 14.15
C CYS A 18 -8.00 -3.46 12.88
N ALA A 19 -6.91 -4.21 13.03
CA ALA A 19 -6.47 -5.15 12.01
C ALA A 19 -7.47 -6.31 11.92
N ARG A 20 -7.78 -6.73 10.69
CA ARG A 20 -8.62 -7.89 10.41
C ARG A 20 -7.85 -8.87 9.53
N VAL A 21 -7.75 -10.11 10.00
CA VAL A 21 -7.22 -11.22 9.19
C VAL A 21 -8.40 -12.03 8.67
N PHE A 22 -8.39 -12.35 7.39
CA PHE A 22 -9.47 -13.09 6.74
C PHE A 22 -8.95 -13.90 5.56
N ASP A 23 -9.71 -14.90 5.17
CA ASP A 23 -9.35 -15.76 4.04
C ASP A 23 -9.65 -15.04 2.73
N ALA A 24 -8.70 -15.11 1.80
CA ALA A 24 -8.85 -14.47 0.51
C ALA A 24 -9.91 -15.21 -0.32
N PRO A 25 -10.71 -14.50 -1.12
CA PRO A 25 -11.59 -15.17 -2.07
C PRO A 25 -10.76 -16.01 -3.08
N PRO A 26 -11.36 -17.04 -3.70
CA PRO A 26 -10.65 -17.98 -4.58
C PRO A 26 -9.86 -17.30 -5.71
N GLU A 27 -10.39 -16.21 -6.26
CA GLU A 27 -9.84 -15.43 -7.37
C GLU A 27 -8.60 -14.59 -7.00
N GLN A 28 -8.28 -14.43 -5.71
CA GLN A 28 -7.13 -13.65 -5.28
C GLN A 28 -5.83 -14.47 -5.32
N PHE A 29 -4.93 -14.13 -6.24
CA PHE A 29 -3.67 -14.85 -6.44
C PHE A 29 -2.63 -14.58 -5.35
N TYR A 30 -2.54 -13.35 -4.83
CA TYR A 30 -1.57 -12.96 -3.80
C TYR A 30 -2.18 -13.06 -2.40
N LYS A 31 -1.55 -13.84 -1.51
CA LYS A 31 -1.99 -14.07 -0.12
C LYS A 31 -0.78 -14.02 0.82
N PRO A 32 -0.45 -12.87 1.42
CA PRO A 32 -1.21 -11.60 1.45
C PRO A 32 -1.07 -10.76 0.18
N SER A 33 -2.05 -9.87 -0.07
CA SER A 33 -2.04 -8.88 -1.15
C SER A 33 -2.00 -7.46 -0.62
N VAL A 34 -1.13 -6.64 -1.21
CA VAL A 34 -1.06 -5.20 -0.95
C VAL A 34 -2.30 -4.49 -1.50
N ASP A 35 -2.81 -4.87 -2.67
CA ASP A 35 -4.05 -4.29 -3.22
C ASP A 35 -5.23 -4.47 -2.27
N VAL A 36 -5.37 -5.64 -1.64
CA VAL A 36 -6.41 -5.91 -0.65
C VAL A 36 -6.22 -5.05 0.61
N ALA A 37 -4.99 -5.00 1.14
CA ALA A 37 -4.68 -4.21 2.33
C ALA A 37 -4.96 -2.70 2.11
N PHE A 38 -4.51 -2.16 0.98
CA PHE A 38 -4.74 -0.76 0.61
C PHE A 38 -6.23 -0.48 0.35
N THR A 39 -6.95 -1.41 -0.26
CA THR A 39 -8.40 -1.26 -0.49
C THR A 39 -9.19 -1.19 0.82
N GLU A 40 -8.91 -2.09 1.76
CA GLU A 40 -9.55 -2.07 3.08
C GLU A 40 -9.17 -0.79 3.86
N ALA A 41 -7.92 -0.34 3.75
CA ALA A 41 -7.45 0.89 4.38
C ALA A 41 -8.14 2.14 3.81
N ALA A 42 -8.22 2.27 2.48
CA ALA A 42 -8.88 3.38 1.79
C ALA A 42 -10.36 3.50 2.18
N ARG A 43 -11.05 2.35 2.30
CA ARG A 43 -12.46 2.30 2.71
C ARG A 43 -12.65 2.61 4.20
N THR A 44 -11.74 2.15 5.04
CA THR A 44 -11.84 2.29 6.51
C THR A 44 -11.45 3.69 6.99
N MET A 45 -10.46 4.31 6.34
CA MET A 45 -9.85 5.58 6.74
C MET A 45 -9.57 6.49 5.53
N PRO A 46 -10.61 6.91 4.78
CA PRO A 46 -10.42 7.73 3.59
C PRO A 46 -9.70 9.03 3.94
N GLY A 47 -8.70 9.39 3.13
CA GLY A 47 -7.88 10.59 3.30
C GLY A 47 -6.94 10.58 4.50
N LYS A 48 -6.84 9.47 5.23
CA LYS A 48 -6.04 9.35 6.47
C LYS A 48 -4.99 8.25 6.41
N VAL A 49 -4.63 7.82 5.21
CA VAL A 49 -3.64 6.77 4.98
C VAL A 49 -2.48 7.34 4.17
N LEU A 50 -1.28 6.89 4.51
CA LEU A 50 -0.13 6.95 3.62
C LEU A 50 0.18 5.52 3.17
N GLY A 51 0.04 5.25 1.87
CA GLY A 51 0.54 4.02 1.26
C GLY A 51 2.00 4.18 0.86
N VAL A 52 2.86 3.23 1.22
CA VAL A 52 4.26 3.21 0.78
C VAL A 52 4.52 1.89 0.07
N VAL A 53 4.92 1.95 -1.21
CA VAL A 53 5.21 0.76 -2.02
C VAL A 53 6.71 0.66 -2.24
N LEU A 54 7.32 -0.38 -1.66
CA LEU A 54 8.74 -0.66 -1.74
C LEU A 54 9.05 -1.73 -2.79
N THR A 55 10.34 -1.98 -3.02
CA THR A 55 10.89 -2.97 -3.95
C THR A 55 10.12 -4.30 -3.91
N GLY A 56 9.85 -4.86 -5.08
CA GLY A 56 9.05 -6.07 -5.22
C GLY A 56 8.70 -6.35 -6.69
N MET A 57 8.43 -7.62 -7.00
CA MET A 57 8.04 -8.05 -8.34
C MET A 57 6.54 -7.83 -8.58
N GLY A 58 6.16 -7.60 -9.84
CA GLY A 58 4.77 -7.53 -10.26
C GLY A 58 4.15 -6.15 -10.02
N SER A 59 2.84 -6.11 -9.82
CA SER A 59 2.06 -4.87 -9.72
C SER A 59 1.10 -4.85 -8.53
N ASP A 60 1.24 -5.78 -7.59
CA ASP A 60 0.40 -5.83 -6.38
C ASP A 60 0.62 -4.56 -5.55
N GLY A 61 -0.49 -3.85 -5.30
CA GLY A 61 -0.51 -2.55 -4.64
C GLY A 61 -0.88 -1.39 -5.56
N ALA A 62 -0.81 -1.54 -6.89
CA ALA A 62 -1.15 -0.46 -7.82
C ALA A 62 -2.66 -0.15 -7.86
N GLN A 63 -3.53 -1.17 -7.84
CA GLN A 63 -4.98 -0.96 -7.85
C GLN A 63 -5.47 -0.38 -6.51
N GLY A 64 -4.95 -0.89 -5.41
CA GLY A 64 -5.21 -0.38 -4.07
C GLY A 64 -4.66 1.05 -3.89
N ALA A 65 -3.48 1.35 -4.45
CA ALA A 65 -2.91 2.70 -4.44
C ALA A 65 -3.79 3.69 -5.21
N LYS A 66 -4.38 3.26 -6.33
CA LYS A 66 -5.36 4.08 -7.04
C LYS A 66 -6.55 4.43 -6.14
N LEU A 67 -7.11 3.45 -5.43
CA LEU A 67 -8.22 3.71 -4.51
C LEU A 67 -7.82 4.61 -3.33
N LEU A 68 -6.60 4.45 -2.81
CA LEU A 68 -6.05 5.38 -1.82
C LEU A 68 -6.05 6.82 -2.35
N LYS A 69 -5.52 7.05 -3.55
CA LYS A 69 -5.52 8.37 -4.19
C LYS A 69 -6.94 8.91 -4.43
N ASP A 70 -7.83 8.07 -4.97
CA ASP A 70 -9.23 8.44 -5.24
C ASP A 70 -9.99 8.82 -3.94
N THR A 71 -9.57 8.29 -2.79
CA THR A 71 -10.13 8.62 -1.47
C THR A 71 -9.37 9.73 -0.74
N GLY A 72 -8.44 10.41 -1.40
CA GLY A 72 -7.68 11.54 -0.86
C GLY A 72 -6.47 11.15 0.00
N SER A 73 -6.06 9.89 -0.01
CA SER A 73 -4.88 9.40 0.71
C SER A 73 -3.60 9.61 -0.11
N ALA A 74 -2.47 9.76 0.56
CA ALA A 74 -1.17 9.89 -0.10
C ALA A 74 -0.59 8.50 -0.44
N VAL A 75 0.19 8.43 -1.52
CA VAL A 75 0.94 7.23 -1.89
C VAL A 75 2.36 7.63 -2.26
N TRP A 76 3.35 6.93 -1.70
CA TRP A 76 4.76 7.05 -2.05
C TRP A 76 5.28 5.74 -2.63
N ALA A 77 6.30 5.83 -3.48
CA ALA A 77 6.97 4.69 -4.06
C ALA A 77 8.50 4.78 -3.83
N GLN A 78 9.15 3.63 -3.71
CA GLN A 78 10.60 3.57 -3.75
C GLN A 78 11.12 3.85 -5.18
N ASP A 79 12.26 4.51 -5.31
CA ASP A 79 12.90 4.77 -6.60
C ASP A 79 13.52 3.51 -7.22
N GLU A 80 13.88 3.62 -8.51
CA GLU A 80 14.51 2.53 -9.24
C GLU A 80 15.92 2.22 -8.75
N ALA A 81 16.70 3.26 -8.45
CA ALA A 81 18.12 3.14 -8.12
C ALA A 81 18.38 2.36 -6.81
N SER A 82 17.50 2.50 -5.82
CA SER A 82 17.61 1.76 -4.55
C SER A 82 16.81 0.45 -4.52
N SER A 83 16.00 0.17 -5.55
CA SER A 83 15.18 -1.04 -5.62
C SER A 83 15.99 -2.26 -6.07
N VAL A 84 15.82 -3.40 -5.39
CA VAL A 84 16.36 -4.68 -5.87
C VAL A 84 15.56 -5.18 -7.08
N ILE A 85 14.23 -5.04 -7.01
CA ILE A 85 13.30 -5.31 -8.11
C ILE A 85 12.34 -4.13 -8.20
N TYR A 86 12.48 -3.35 -9.26
CA TYR A 86 11.64 -2.19 -9.53
C TYR A 86 10.36 -2.59 -10.31
N GLY A 87 9.58 -3.51 -9.74
CA GLY A 87 8.29 -3.94 -10.30
C GLY A 87 7.12 -3.19 -9.68
N MET A 88 6.82 -3.51 -8.41
CA MET A 88 5.71 -2.91 -7.66
C MET A 88 5.82 -1.38 -7.57
N PRO A 89 6.98 -0.78 -7.20
CA PRO A 89 7.09 0.68 -7.18
C PRO A 89 6.91 1.30 -8.56
N ALA A 90 7.44 0.66 -9.62
CA ALA A 90 7.27 1.12 -10.99
C ALA A 90 5.81 1.10 -11.44
N ALA A 91 5.03 0.07 -11.05
CA ALA A 91 3.61 -0.01 -11.36
C ALA A 91 2.82 1.17 -10.77
N VAL A 92 3.18 1.61 -9.56
CA VAL A 92 2.56 2.78 -8.91
C VAL A 92 3.04 4.09 -9.52
N ALA A 93 4.36 4.25 -9.70
CA ALA A 93 4.96 5.47 -10.22
C ALA A 93 4.54 5.75 -11.68
N ARG A 94 4.62 4.74 -12.56
CA ARG A 94 4.25 4.89 -13.98
C ARG A 94 2.75 5.12 -14.19
N ALA A 95 1.91 4.69 -13.25
CA ALA A 95 0.48 5.00 -13.25
C ALA A 95 0.17 6.42 -12.74
N GLY A 96 1.17 7.21 -12.36
CA GLY A 96 0.98 8.57 -11.83
C GLY A 96 0.34 8.60 -10.44
N LEU A 97 0.38 7.49 -9.71
CA LEU A 97 -0.27 7.35 -8.41
C LEU A 97 0.62 7.84 -7.26
N ALA A 98 1.94 7.78 -7.43
CA ALA A 98 2.90 8.22 -6.42
C ALA A 98 3.02 9.75 -6.39
N GLU A 99 2.84 10.33 -5.20
CA GLU A 99 3.13 11.75 -4.94
C GLU A 99 4.62 11.99 -4.73
N GLN A 100 5.32 11.00 -4.17
CA GLN A 100 6.77 11.02 -4.01
C GLN A 100 7.36 9.69 -4.48
N VAL A 101 8.49 9.78 -5.17
CA VAL A 101 9.35 8.65 -5.52
C VAL A 101 10.69 8.90 -4.84
N LEU A 102 11.05 8.06 -3.87
CA LEU A 102 12.15 8.31 -2.94
C LEU A 102 13.15 7.15 -2.93
N ALA A 103 14.44 7.44 -2.75
CA ALA A 103 15.41 6.40 -2.40
C ALA A 103 15.03 5.74 -1.07
N LEU A 104 15.35 4.45 -0.91
CA LEU A 104 15.00 3.68 0.30
C LEU A 104 15.43 4.38 1.60
N ASP A 105 16.64 4.93 1.61
CA ASP A 105 17.22 5.62 2.76
C ASP A 105 16.52 6.95 3.09
N ASP A 106 15.80 7.54 2.11
CA ASP A 106 15.04 8.77 2.29
C ASP A 106 13.60 8.55 2.77
N VAL A 107 13.08 7.31 2.65
CA VAL A 107 11.70 6.99 3.08
C VAL A 107 11.52 7.24 4.57
N ALA A 108 12.42 6.75 5.42
CA ALA A 108 12.30 6.92 6.87
C ALA A 108 12.41 8.40 7.30
N PRO A 109 13.40 9.18 6.86
CA PRO A 109 13.44 10.62 7.09
C PRO A 109 12.18 11.35 6.61
N ALA A 110 11.63 10.99 5.45
CA ALA A 110 10.40 11.59 4.95
C ALA A 110 9.18 11.29 5.85
N LEU A 111 9.05 10.05 6.35
CA LEU A 111 7.98 9.65 7.26
C LEU A 111 7.93 10.52 8.53
N THR A 112 9.09 10.89 9.08
CA THR A 112 9.16 11.72 10.31
C THR A 112 8.66 13.16 10.11
N LYS A 113 8.52 13.62 8.87
CA LYS A 113 8.10 14.99 8.54
C LYS A 113 6.59 15.11 8.29
N ILE A 114 5.87 13.99 8.23
CA ILE A 114 4.42 13.97 8.07
C ILE A 114 3.78 14.50 9.37
N ARG A 115 2.85 15.45 9.23
CA ARG A 115 2.13 16.08 10.34
C ARG A 115 0.67 15.67 10.35
#